data_AF-A0A935PDH3-F1
#
_entry.id   AF-A0A935PDH3-F1
#
_cell.length_a   1.000
_cell.length_b   1.000
_cell.length_c   1.000
_cell.angle_alpha   90.00
_cell.angle_beta   90.00
_cell.angle_gamma   90.00
#
_symmetry.space_group_name_H-M   'P 1'
#
loop_
_entity.id
_entity.type
_entity.pdbx_description
1 polymer ?
#
loop_
_entity_poly.entity_id
_entity_poly.type
_entity_poly.pdbx_seq_one_letter_code
_entity_poly.pdbx_strand_id
1 'polypeptide(L)'
;MLMAQIAQQNLFGRGQSLSLQTSLGTEQSTIILSFTEPYVFDTPLWMKTEIWKATQEFDTYDLDSQGLGLTFGYPSGRGSSAPSDTGSRSTT
;
A
#
# COMPACT_ATOMS: atom_id res chain seq x y z
N MET A 1 -8.17 -4.29 -19.52
CA MET A 1 -7.58 -4.45 -18.18
C MET A 1 -8.67 -4.22 -17.15
N LEU A 2 -8.82 -5.11 -16.18
CA LEU A 2 -9.81 -5.10 -15.10
C LEU A 2 -9.06 -4.97 -13.77
N MET A 3 -9.47 -4.02 -12.94
CA MET A 3 -8.91 -3.80 -11.61
C MET A 3 -9.96 -4.08 -10.55
N ALA A 4 -9.58 -4.79 -9.50
CA ALA A 4 -10.42 -5.05 -8.33
C ALA A 4 -9.61 -4.89 -7.06
N GLN A 5 -10.22 -4.30 -6.03
CA GLN A 5 -9.61 -4.14 -4.72
C GLN A 5 -10.66 -4.39 -3.64
N ILE A 6 -10.25 -5.12 -2.60
CA ILE A 6 -10.98 -5.22 -1.34
C ILE A 6 -10.03 -4.90 -0.20
N ALA A 7 -10.51 -4.13 0.77
CA ALA A 7 -9.74 -3.78 1.96
C ALA A 7 -10.64 -3.84 3.19
N GLN A 8 -10.09 -4.39 4.27
CA GLN A 8 -10.70 -4.42 5.58
C GLN A 8 -9.83 -3.64 6.55
N GLN A 9 -10.36 -2.53 7.03
CA GLN A 9 -9.76 -1.75 8.11
C GLN A 9 -10.23 -2.29 9.45
N ASN A 10 -9.39 -2.14 10.49
CA ASN A 10 -9.69 -2.60 11.84
C ASN A 10 -10.05 -4.09 11.89
N LEU A 11 -9.22 -4.91 11.27
CA LEU A 11 -9.38 -6.36 11.24
C LEU A 11 -9.51 -6.90 12.68
N PHE A 12 -10.61 -7.59 12.96
CA PHE A 12 -10.96 -8.13 14.28
C PHE A 12 -11.03 -7.12 15.43
N GLY A 13 -11.19 -5.81 15.14
CA GLY A 13 -11.22 -4.78 16.16
C GLY A 13 -9.84 -4.41 16.75
N ARG A 14 -8.74 -4.81 16.08
CA ARG A 14 -7.36 -4.64 16.57
C ARG A 14 -6.55 -3.53 15.88
N GLY A 15 -7.18 -2.72 15.03
CA GLY A 15 -6.52 -1.64 14.29
C GLY A 15 -5.70 -2.08 13.06
N GLN A 16 -5.49 -3.38 12.88
CA GLN A 16 -4.80 -3.96 11.72
C GLN A 16 -5.59 -3.72 10.43
N SER A 17 -4.90 -3.67 9.30
CA SER A 17 -5.52 -3.54 7.98
C SER A 17 -5.08 -4.68 7.07
N LEU A 18 -6.01 -5.25 6.32
CA LEU A 18 -5.75 -6.26 5.30
C LEU A 18 -6.34 -5.80 3.98
N SER A 19 -5.58 -5.88 2.89
CA SER A 19 -6.08 -5.56 1.55
C SER A 19 -5.61 -6.58 0.52
N LEU A 20 -6.49 -6.87 -0.43
CA LEU A 20 -6.21 -7.65 -1.61
C LEU A 20 -6.49 -6.77 -2.84
N GLN A 21 -5.52 -6.68 -3.72
CA GLN A 21 -5.57 -5.92 -4.96
C GLN A 21 -5.24 -6.84 -6.12
N THR A 22 -6.05 -6.79 -7.16
CA THR A 22 -5.88 -7.60 -8.36
C THR A 22 -6.06 -6.73 -9.61
N SER A 23 -5.15 -6.91 -10.56
CA SER A 23 -5.17 -6.36 -11.90
C SER A 23 -5.16 -7.53 -12.88
N LEU A 24 -6.18 -7.69 -13.72
CA LEU A 24 -6.23 -8.72 -14.76
C LEU A 24 -6.24 -8.04 -16.14
N GLY A 25 -5.26 -8.38 -16.97
CA GLY A 25 -5.13 -7.92 -18.34
C GLY A 25 -4.83 -9.10 -19.26
N THR A 26 -4.95 -8.86 -20.56
CA THR A 26 -4.66 -9.88 -21.58
C THR A 26 -3.21 -10.32 -21.55
N GLU A 27 -2.28 -9.37 -21.42
CA GLU A 27 -0.83 -9.65 -21.42
C GLU A 27 -0.20 -9.52 -20.03
N GLN A 28 -0.89 -8.91 -19.07
CA GLN A 28 -0.34 -8.56 -17.76
C GLN A 28 -1.37 -8.78 -16.67
N SER A 29 -1.02 -9.57 -15.66
CA SER A 29 -1.85 -9.82 -14.49
C SER A 29 -1.05 -9.72 -13.20
N THR A 30 -1.60 -9.05 -12.19
CA THR A 30 -0.94 -8.81 -10.91
C THR A 30 -1.91 -9.03 -9.75
N ILE A 31 -1.47 -9.72 -8.71
CA ILE A 31 -2.19 -9.93 -7.45
C ILE A 31 -1.27 -9.51 -6.31
N ILE A 32 -1.78 -8.69 -5.39
CA ILE A 32 -1.05 -8.18 -4.24
C ILE A 32 -1.92 -8.36 -3.00
N LEU A 33 -1.37 -9.01 -1.98
CA LEU A 33 -1.95 -9.09 -0.64
C LEU A 33 -1.07 -8.28 0.31
N SER A 34 -1.67 -7.33 1.02
CA SER A 34 -0.97 -6.44 1.94
C SER A 34 -1.60 -6.50 3.33
N PHE A 35 -0.77 -6.65 4.37
CA PHE A 35 -1.16 -6.61 5.77
C PHE A 35 -0.38 -5.51 6.49
N THR A 36 -1.07 -4.69 7.28
CA THR A 36 -0.47 -3.59 8.04
C THR A 36 -0.76 -3.76 9.53
N GLU A 37 0.30 -3.78 10.33
CA GLU A 37 0.27 -3.75 11.81
C GLU A 37 0.66 -2.34 12.28
N PRO A 38 -0.26 -1.57 12.89
CA PRO A 38 0.00 -0.20 13.34
C PRO A 38 0.93 -0.09 14.55
N TYR A 39 0.95 -1.10 15.44
CA TYR A 39 1.74 -1.06 16.68
C TYR A 39 2.53 -2.36 16.85
N VAL A 40 3.74 -2.36 16.34
CA VAL A 40 4.67 -3.47 16.49
C VAL A 40 5.27 -3.43 17.91
N PHE A 41 5.06 -4.50 18.68
CA PHE A 41 5.57 -4.64 20.06
C PHE A 41 5.23 -3.45 20.98
N ASP A 42 3.98 -2.97 20.93
CA ASP A 42 3.49 -1.83 21.73
C ASP A 42 4.27 -0.52 21.54
N THR A 43 5.07 -0.44 20.48
CA THR A 43 5.83 0.74 20.09
C THR A 43 5.04 1.48 19.01
N PRO A 44 5.13 2.82 18.90
CA PRO A 44 4.55 3.58 17.78
C PRO A 44 5.29 3.32 16.46
N LEU A 45 5.64 2.07 16.17
CA LEU A 45 6.26 1.59 14.95
C LEU A 45 5.19 0.81 14.18
N TRP A 46 4.95 1.20 12.93
CA TRP A 46 4.09 0.43 12.05
C TRP A 46 4.92 -0.47 11.14
N MET A 47 4.35 -1.62 10.80
CA MET A 47 4.91 -2.56 9.84
C MET A 47 3.88 -2.89 8.77
N LYS A 48 4.34 -3.05 7.54
CA LYS A 48 3.55 -3.55 6.42
C LYS A 48 4.26 -4.76 5.82
N THR A 49 3.52 -5.85 5.68
CA THR A 49 3.95 -7.06 4.97
C THR A 49 3.16 -7.16 3.68
N GLU A 50 3.85 -7.40 2.58
CA GLU A 50 3.22 -7.56 1.27
C GLU A 50 3.72 -8.81 0.59
N ILE A 51 2.83 -9.51 -0.08
CA ILE A 51 3.19 -10.55 -1.04
C ILE A 51 2.56 -10.21 -2.38
N TRP A 52 3.30 -10.45 -3.46
CA TRP A 52 2.80 -10.20 -4.79
C TRP A 52 3.12 -11.34 -5.72
N LYS A 53 2.29 -11.47 -6.75
CA LYS A 53 2.56 -12.24 -7.95
C LYS A 53 2.14 -11.40 -9.15
N ALA A 54 3.01 -11.28 -10.13
CA ALA A 54 2.80 -10.63 -11.39
C ALA A 54 3.24 -11.58 -12.50
N THR A 55 2.41 -11.71 -13.53
CA THR A 55 2.71 -12.47 -14.74
C THR A 55 2.57 -11.53 -15.92
N GLN A 56 3.53 -11.59 -16.82
CA GLN A 56 3.55 -10.83 -18.06
C GLN A 56 3.85 -11.76 -19.24
N GLU A 57 2.91 -11.85 -20.16
CA GLU A 57 3.04 -12.64 -21.40
C GLU A 57 3.71 -11.76 -22.47
N PHE A 58 4.75 -12.30 -23.10
CA PHE A 58 5.34 -11.74 -24.32
C PHE A 58 5.25 -12.78 -25.43
N ASP A 59 5.28 -12.33 -26.69
CA ASP A 59 5.18 -13.21 -27.86
C ASP A 59 6.22 -14.36 -27.89
N THR A 60 7.36 -14.18 -27.21
CA THR A 60 8.48 -15.13 -27.21
C THR A 60 8.69 -15.83 -25.88
N TYR A 61 8.22 -15.26 -24.76
CA TYR A 61 8.44 -15.81 -23.43
C TYR A 61 7.45 -15.22 -22.41
N ASP A 62 7.22 -15.96 -21.34
CA ASP A 62 6.44 -15.46 -20.21
C ASP A 62 7.37 -15.05 -19.07
N LEU A 63 7.05 -13.95 -18.41
CA LEU A 63 7.75 -13.45 -17.24
C LEU A 63 6.87 -13.55 -16.00
N ASP A 64 7.21 -14.49 -15.12
CA ASP A 64 6.60 -14.61 -13.79
C ASP A 64 7.49 -13.97 -12.73
N SER A 65 6.90 -13.04 -11.96
CA SER A 65 7.54 -12.36 -10.83
C SER A 65 6.70 -12.54 -9.59
N GLN A 66 7.27 -13.08 -8.54
CA GLN A 66 6.62 -13.21 -7.24
C GLN A 66 7.60 -12.87 -6.13
N GLY A 67 7.09 -12.33 -5.03
CA GLY A 67 7.95 -11.92 -3.93
C GLY A 67 7.20 -11.57 -2.67
N LEU A 68 7.99 -11.25 -1.65
CA LEU A 68 7.57 -10.81 -0.33
C LEU A 68 8.33 -9.54 0.04
N GLY A 69 7.63 -8.57 0.59
CA GLY A 69 8.15 -7.27 1.01
C GLY A 69 7.79 -6.98 2.45
N LEU A 70 8.74 -6.43 3.19
CA LEU A 70 8.55 -5.96 4.55
C LEU A 70 8.93 -4.49 4.60
N THR A 71 8.02 -3.66 5.08
CA THR A 71 8.23 -2.21 5.27
C THR A 71 7.99 -1.86 6.72
N PHE A 72 8.85 -1.01 7.28
CA PHE A 72 8.70 -0.47 8.63
C PHE A 72 8.70 1.05 8.55
N GLY A 73 7.88 1.69 9.38
CA GLY A 73 7.92 3.14 9.50
C GLY A 73 7.76 3.57 10.94
N TYR A 74 8.65 4.48 11.34
CA TYR A 74 8.65 5.10 12.65
C TYR A 74 8.34 6.59 12.49
N PRO A 75 7.41 7.15 13.28
CA PRO A 75 7.14 8.57 13.26
C PRO A 75 8.35 9.31 13.86
N SER A 76 9.19 9.87 13.00
CA SER A 76 10.23 10.80 13.42
C SER A 76 9.54 12.09 13.87
N GLY A 77 9.49 12.31 15.19
CA GLY A 77 8.96 13.52 15.80
C GLY A 77 9.74 14.77 15.37
N ARG A 78 9.41 15.32 14.21
CA ARG A 78 9.64 16.72 13.85
C ARG A 78 8.57 17.10 12.84
N GLY A 79 7.51 17.72 13.35
CA GLY A 79 6.48 18.32 12.52
C GLY A 79 7.11 19.35 11.59
N SER A 80 7.05 19.09 10.29
CA SER A 80 6.89 20.15 9.31
C SER A 80 5.47 20.04 8.77
N SER A 81 4.49 20.33 9.64
CA SER A 81 3.28 21.00 9.20
C SER A 81 3.74 22.35 8.64
N ALA A 82 4.10 22.39 7.35
CA ALA A 82 4.14 23.67 6.66
C ALA A 82 2.70 24.20 6.72
N PRO A 83 2.44 25.30 7.43
CA PRO A 83 1.14 25.93 7.31
C PRO A 83 1.06 26.40 5.86
N SER A 84 0.15 25.81 5.09
CA SER A 84 -0.29 26.41 3.83
C SER A 84 -1.13 27.63 4.20
N ASP A 85 -0.45 28.68 4.68
CA ASP A 85 -0.97 30.02 4.80
C ASP A 85 -1.06 30.58 3.37
N THR A 86 -2.06 30.13 2.60
CA THR A 86 -2.51 30.88 1.43
C THR A 86 -3.39 31.99 1.95
N GLY A 87 -2.72 33.04 2.42
CA GLY A 87 -3.33 34.31 2.76
C GLY A 87 -4.21 34.77 1.60
N SER A 88 -5.48 34.95 1.93
CA SER A 88 -6.40 35.81 1.21
C SER A 88 -5.70 37.15 0.90
N ARG A 89 -5.44 37.40 -0.37
CA ARG A 89 -5.24 38.75 -0.89
C ARG A 89 -6.30 39.02 -1.94
N SER A 90 -7.46 39.43 -1.42
CA SER A 90 -8.31 40.41 -2.09
C SER A 90 -7.50 41.68 -2.30
N THR A 91 -7.30 42.07 -3.56
CA THR A 91 -7.14 43.48 -3.91
C THR A 91 -7.62 43.68 -5.35
N THR A 92 -8.70 44.46 -5.42
CA THR A 92 -9.12 45.44 -6.42
C THR A 92 -8.56 45.36 -7.84
#